data_AF-A0A846T5M5-F1
#
_entry.id   AF-A0A846T5M5-F1
#
_cell.length_a   1.000
_cell.length_b   1.000
_cell.length_c   1.000
_cell.angle_alpha   90.00
_cell.angle_beta   90.00
_cell.angle_gamma   90.00
#
_symmetry.space_group_name_H-M   'P 1'
#
loop_
_entity.id
_entity.type
_entity.pdbx_description
1 polymer ?
#
loop_
_entity_poly.entity_id
_entity_poly.type
_entity_poly.pdbx_seq_one_letter_code
_entity_poly.pdbx_strand_id
1 'polypeptide(L)'
;MIKRIKGLLGREAQSASTVPRRELPPTAAQLYSLAPTPGGTAAPTNTSTPAREATPSQLPSLAELAGNRKQTKDAPSKRSTEGGRSQDVVTEDELYAFEQALAGIENNPDADPEARTSALAGKEASDGFFQNFESALHGEDLRDVAEEIIHEDILRRMKQFHAERQKGKTYYVSQAHLKKALQAKLKALKTLEHAWLEKKQELSSLSQMIEVQEHQIDKHTLELKELLAQYKQASILESRTPDEHAFLCKDGRKLQSLLELRQALLHAPEDLWKDHFHGESNDFARWAQVAFKDVALSEKIGSARDSKELLSILGKL
;
A
#
# COMPACT_ATOMS: atom_id res chain seq x y z
N MET A 1 59.79 -16.79 15.21
CA MET A 1 58.90 -17.97 15.04
C MET A 1 57.70 -17.54 14.20
N ILE A 2 57.90 -17.44 12.87
CA ILE A 2 56.93 -16.87 11.92
C ILE A 2 56.44 -18.03 11.05
N LYS A 3 55.19 -18.46 11.21
CA LYS A 3 54.56 -19.46 10.33
C LYS A 3 53.75 -18.75 9.24
N ARG A 4 54.22 -18.93 8.01
CA ARG A 4 53.54 -18.65 6.75
C ARG A 4 52.21 -19.40 6.69
N ILE A 5 51.12 -18.70 6.44
CA ILE A 5 49.90 -19.29 5.87
C ILE A 5 49.79 -18.74 4.45
N LYS A 6 50.09 -19.61 3.50
CA LYS A 6 49.94 -19.42 2.05
C LYS A 6 48.90 -20.44 1.60
N GLY A 7 47.90 -19.98 0.86
CA GLY A 7 47.11 -20.83 -0.02
C GLY A 7 45.66 -20.99 0.43
N LEU A 8 44.77 -20.29 -0.27
CA LEU A 8 43.60 -20.87 -0.95
C LEU A 8 42.88 -19.75 -1.72
N LEU A 9 43.40 -19.47 -2.91
CA LEU A 9 42.70 -18.79 -3.98
C LEU A 9 41.96 -19.88 -4.78
N GLY A 10 40.69 -20.09 -4.46
CA GLY A 10 39.72 -20.81 -5.28
C GLY A 10 38.55 -19.87 -5.55
N ARG A 11 38.70 -19.00 -6.56
CA ARG A 11 37.64 -18.11 -7.02
C ARG A 11 36.66 -18.95 -7.85
N GLU A 12 35.56 -19.36 -7.23
CA GLU A 12 34.39 -19.88 -7.95
C GLU A 12 33.74 -18.76 -8.77
N ALA A 13 33.58 -19.03 -10.06
CA ALA A 13 32.87 -18.18 -10.99
C ALA A 13 31.36 -18.29 -10.73
N GLN A 14 30.81 -17.19 -10.23
CA GLN A 14 29.53 -16.59 -10.63
C GLN A 14 28.53 -17.52 -11.36
N SER A 15 27.70 -18.20 -10.58
CA SER A 15 26.36 -18.61 -11.04
C SER A 15 25.40 -17.47 -10.67
N ALA A 16 24.99 -16.71 -11.69
CA ALA A 16 23.97 -15.67 -11.54
C ALA A 16 22.65 -16.33 -11.11
N SER A 17 22.27 -16.07 -9.86
CA SER A 17 20.95 -16.41 -9.34
C SER A 17 19.91 -15.52 -10.02
N THR A 18 19.24 -16.06 -11.03
CA THR A 18 18.03 -15.49 -11.62
C THR A 18 16.92 -15.57 -10.58
N VAL A 19 16.78 -14.54 -9.76
CA VAL A 19 15.62 -14.38 -8.88
C VAL A 19 14.38 -14.21 -9.76
N PRO A 20 13.37 -15.10 -9.68
CA PRO A 20 12.16 -14.95 -10.46
C PRO A 20 11.47 -13.65 -10.05
N ARG A 21 11.36 -12.74 -11.03
CA ARG A 21 10.67 -11.46 -10.92
C ARG A 21 9.20 -11.77 -10.64
N ARG A 22 8.79 -11.66 -9.37
CA ARG A 22 7.40 -11.83 -8.92
C ARG A 22 6.57 -10.74 -9.58
N GLU A 23 5.83 -11.09 -10.63
CA GLU A 23 4.92 -10.15 -11.29
C GLU A 23 3.90 -9.68 -10.27
N LEU A 24 3.82 -8.36 -10.09
CA LEU A 24 2.81 -7.75 -9.24
C LEU A 24 1.43 -8.08 -9.81
N PRO A 25 0.46 -8.53 -8.99
CA PRO A 25 -0.89 -8.75 -9.45
C PRO A 25 -1.45 -7.46 -10.07
N PRO A 26 -2.32 -7.55 -11.09
CA PRO A 26 -2.93 -6.39 -11.72
C PRO A 26 -3.56 -5.51 -10.65
N THR A 27 -3.21 -4.22 -10.67
CA THR A 27 -3.73 -3.23 -9.73
C THR A 27 -5.25 -3.23 -9.76
N ALA A 28 -5.87 -3.14 -8.58
CA ALA A 28 -7.33 -3.17 -8.38
C ALA A 28 -8.12 -2.20 -9.29
N ALA A 29 -7.46 -1.17 -9.83
CA ALA A 29 -8.01 -0.27 -10.84
C ALA A 29 -8.55 -0.99 -12.10
N GLN A 30 -8.01 -2.16 -12.48
CA GLN A 30 -8.51 -2.89 -13.66
C GLN A 30 -9.83 -3.63 -13.40
N LEU A 31 -10.13 -4.03 -12.16
CA LEU A 31 -11.35 -4.77 -11.80
C LEU A 31 -12.60 -3.89 -11.70
N TYR A 32 -12.45 -2.56 -11.53
CA TYR A 32 -13.59 -1.64 -11.43
C TYR A 32 -14.17 -1.19 -12.79
N SER A 33 -13.60 -1.65 -13.90
CA SER A 33 -14.03 -1.26 -15.27
C SER A 33 -15.26 -2.01 -15.78
N LEU A 34 -15.76 -3.02 -15.05
CA LEU A 34 -16.81 -3.94 -15.50
C LEU A 34 -18.18 -3.74 -14.81
N ALA A 35 -18.37 -2.67 -14.04
CA ALA A 35 -19.67 -2.39 -13.44
C ALA A 35 -20.67 -1.86 -14.50
N PRO A 36 -21.85 -2.48 -14.66
CA PRO A 36 -22.89 -1.98 -15.56
C PRO A 36 -23.43 -0.64 -15.06
N THR A 37 -23.49 0.36 -15.95
CA THR A 37 -24.10 1.67 -15.66
C THR A 37 -25.61 1.52 -15.46
N PRO A 38 -26.18 1.94 -14.31
CA PRO A 38 -27.62 1.93 -14.10
C PRO A 38 -28.25 3.14 -14.80
N GLY A 39 -28.87 2.90 -15.96
CA GLY A 39 -29.78 3.84 -16.60
C GLY A 39 -31.15 3.20 -16.74
N GLY A 40 -32.16 3.75 -16.06
CA GLY A 40 -33.54 3.26 -16.18
C GLY A 40 -34.50 3.87 -15.16
N THR A 41 -35.24 4.87 -15.62
CA THR A 41 -36.15 5.76 -14.89
C THR A 41 -37.59 5.21 -14.83
N ALA A 42 -38.34 5.61 -13.79
CA ALA A 42 -39.82 5.54 -13.57
C ALA A 42 -40.38 4.23 -12.98
N ALA A 43 -41.35 4.20 -12.05
CA ALA A 43 -42.39 5.15 -11.62
C ALA A 43 -42.85 4.87 -10.16
N PRO A 44 -43.68 5.73 -9.51
CA PRO A 44 -44.03 5.62 -8.09
C PRO A 44 -45.36 4.89 -7.85
N THR A 45 -45.42 4.06 -6.82
CA THR A 45 -46.68 3.59 -6.23
C THR A 45 -46.67 3.81 -4.72
N ASN A 46 -47.66 4.58 -4.29
CA ASN A 46 -48.04 4.81 -2.90
C ASN A 46 -48.60 3.53 -2.27
N THR A 47 -48.11 3.15 -1.09
CA THR A 47 -48.94 2.43 -0.10
C THR A 47 -48.50 2.75 1.33
N SER A 48 -49.50 3.00 2.16
CA SER A 48 -49.46 3.42 3.56
C SER A 48 -49.02 2.35 4.55
N THR A 49 -48.40 2.84 5.63
CA THR A 49 -48.07 2.29 6.98
C THR A 49 -49.29 1.63 7.70
N PRO A 50 -49.18 0.99 8.90
CA PRO A 50 -48.01 0.70 9.76
C PRO A 50 -47.96 -0.70 10.42
N ALA A 51 -46.77 -1.15 10.84
CA ALA A 51 -46.62 -2.05 11.99
C ALA A 51 -45.23 -1.88 12.60
N ARG A 52 -45.23 -1.76 13.93
CA ARG A 52 -44.16 -1.33 14.80
C ARG A 52 -43.46 -2.59 15.32
N GLU A 53 -42.26 -2.89 14.84
CA GLU A 53 -41.46 -4.01 15.35
C GLU A 53 -40.01 -3.58 15.58
N ALA A 54 -39.48 -4.03 16.71
CA ALA A 54 -38.29 -3.51 17.35
C ALA A 54 -37.03 -3.72 16.51
N THR A 55 -36.28 -2.63 16.35
CA THR A 55 -35.03 -2.55 15.60
C THR A 55 -33.90 -3.27 16.35
N PRO A 56 -33.19 -4.24 15.74
CA PRO A 56 -31.93 -4.71 16.29
C PRO A 56 -30.85 -3.64 16.07
N SER A 57 -30.01 -3.44 17.07
CA SER A 57 -28.92 -2.47 17.14
C SER A 57 -28.14 -2.39 15.82
N GLN A 58 -28.29 -1.25 15.13
CA GLN A 58 -27.47 -0.88 13.99
C GLN A 58 -26.02 -0.73 14.46
N LEU A 59 -25.14 -1.58 13.92
CA LEU A 59 -23.71 -1.32 13.92
C LEU A 59 -23.45 0.03 13.22
N PRO A 60 -22.57 0.88 13.76
CA PRO A 60 -22.28 2.18 13.17
C PRO A 60 -21.74 1.99 11.75
N SER A 61 -22.26 2.78 10.80
CA SER A 61 -21.83 2.67 9.42
C SER A 61 -20.39 3.17 9.28
N LEU A 62 -19.58 2.52 8.44
CA LEU A 62 -18.18 2.89 8.18
C LEU A 62 -18.01 4.35 7.69
N ALA A 63 -19.10 5.00 7.28
CA ALA A 63 -19.15 6.40 6.87
C ALA A 63 -19.14 7.38 8.06
N GLU A 64 -19.54 6.96 9.27
CA GLU A 64 -19.58 7.82 10.46
C GLU A 64 -18.21 7.98 11.14
N LEU A 65 -17.26 7.07 10.89
CA LEU A 65 -15.88 7.18 11.39
C LEU A 65 -14.98 8.09 10.53
N ALA A 66 -15.46 8.56 9.37
CA ALA A 66 -14.68 9.40 8.44
C ALA A 66 -15.16 10.87 8.36
N GLY A 67 -16.04 11.30 9.27
CA GLY A 67 -16.71 12.61 9.20
C GLY A 67 -16.12 13.70 10.09
N ASN A 68 -14.94 14.24 9.77
CA ASN A 68 -14.58 15.61 10.15
C ASN A 68 -13.49 16.18 9.21
N ARG A 69 -13.81 16.34 7.93
CA ARG A 69 -13.08 17.26 7.06
C ARG A 69 -14.07 18.00 6.17
N LYS A 70 -14.19 19.30 6.45
CA LYS A 70 -15.10 20.24 5.78
C LYS A 70 -14.92 20.20 4.26
N GLN A 71 -16.06 20.19 3.59
CA GLN A 71 -16.25 20.40 2.17
C GLN A 71 -15.76 21.80 1.74
N THR A 72 -15.14 21.86 0.57
CA THR A 72 -15.42 22.93 -0.40
C THR A 72 -15.64 22.30 -1.77
N LYS A 73 -16.80 22.63 -2.33
CA LYS A 73 -17.26 22.33 -3.69
C LYS A 73 -16.35 22.97 -4.73
N ASP A 74 -16.05 22.29 -5.82
CA ASP A 74 -16.62 22.59 -7.15
C ASP A 74 -16.11 21.58 -8.21
N ALA A 75 -17.02 21.21 -9.12
CA ALA A 75 -16.82 20.33 -10.29
C ALA A 75 -16.52 21.21 -11.54
N PRO A 76 -16.21 20.68 -12.76
CA PRO A 76 -16.28 19.29 -13.23
C PRO A 76 -15.04 18.77 -14.00
N SER A 77 -14.83 17.45 -13.93
CA SER A 77 -13.82 16.73 -14.70
C SER A 77 -14.42 16.12 -15.97
N LYS A 78 -13.76 16.36 -17.11
CA LYS A 78 -13.93 15.61 -18.37
C LYS A 78 -12.78 14.60 -18.50
N ARG A 79 -13.17 13.43 -18.97
CA ARG A 79 -12.46 12.14 -19.07
C ARG A 79 -11.72 12.01 -20.41
N SER A 80 -10.49 11.49 -20.38
CA SER A 80 -9.80 10.65 -21.40
C SER A 80 -8.52 10.08 -20.74
N THR A 81 -8.43 8.80 -20.36
CA THR A 81 -8.00 7.59 -21.11
C THR A 81 -6.54 7.55 -21.57
N GLU A 82 -5.87 6.45 -21.16
CA GLU A 82 -4.60 5.84 -21.64
C GLU A 82 -3.31 6.55 -21.19
N GLY A 83 -2.25 5.91 -20.70
CA GLY A 83 -1.84 4.50 -20.62
C GLY A 83 -0.30 4.47 -20.59
N GLY A 84 0.32 3.43 -20.02
CA GLY A 84 1.72 3.09 -20.33
C GLY A 84 2.81 3.75 -19.50
N ARG A 85 3.31 2.98 -18.52
CA ARG A 85 4.39 3.26 -17.58
C ARG A 85 5.77 3.07 -18.23
N SER A 86 6.62 4.10 -18.19
CA SER A 86 8.04 4.02 -17.76
C SER A 86 8.70 5.40 -17.76
N GLN A 87 9.51 5.66 -16.73
CA GLN A 87 10.38 6.83 -16.45
C GLN A 87 9.77 7.87 -15.49
N ASP A 88 10.55 8.23 -14.47
CA ASP A 88 10.25 9.25 -13.45
C ASP A 88 10.03 10.61 -14.12
N VAL A 89 8.78 10.87 -14.50
CA VAL A 89 8.30 12.18 -14.90
C VAL A 89 7.71 12.81 -13.65
N VAL A 90 8.28 13.96 -13.24
CA VAL A 90 7.75 14.82 -12.18
C VAL A 90 6.26 15.01 -12.43
N THR A 91 5.43 14.63 -11.46
CA THR A 91 3.98 14.64 -11.65
C THR A 91 3.47 16.08 -11.64
N GLU A 92 2.43 16.38 -12.43
CA GLU A 92 1.81 17.70 -12.50
C GLU A 92 1.38 18.22 -11.11
N ASP A 93 1.05 17.31 -10.20
CA ASP A 93 0.68 17.62 -8.82
C ASP A 93 1.87 18.08 -7.94
N GLU A 94 3.09 17.61 -8.22
CA GLU A 94 4.31 18.08 -7.55
C GLU A 94 4.73 19.47 -8.05
N LEU A 95 4.51 19.75 -9.34
CA LEU A 95 4.63 21.10 -9.91
C LEU A 95 3.57 22.04 -9.32
N TYR A 96 2.34 21.57 -9.13
CA TYR A 96 1.26 22.38 -8.55
C TYR A 96 1.44 22.63 -7.04
N ALA A 97 2.04 21.71 -6.29
CA ALA A 97 2.37 21.92 -4.89
C ALA A 97 3.54 22.91 -4.72
N PHE A 98 4.51 22.87 -5.64
CA PHE A 98 5.56 23.87 -5.72
C PHE A 98 4.98 25.24 -6.07
N GLU A 99 4.01 25.31 -6.99
CA GLU A 99 3.25 26.54 -7.29
C GLU A 99 2.41 27.03 -6.10
N GLN A 100 1.79 26.16 -5.30
CA GLN A 100 1.08 26.56 -4.08
C GLN A 100 2.03 27.05 -2.97
N ALA A 101 3.24 26.51 -2.88
CA ALA A 101 4.25 26.99 -1.95
C ALA A 101 4.77 28.39 -2.34
N LEU A 102 4.83 28.70 -3.64
CA LEU A 102 5.10 30.04 -4.14
C LEU A 102 3.91 30.99 -3.91
N ALA A 103 2.68 30.51 -4.10
CA ALA A 103 1.47 31.28 -3.85
C ALA A 103 1.20 31.54 -2.35
N GLY A 104 1.73 30.70 -1.45
CA GLY A 104 1.69 30.92 0.00
C GLY A 104 2.57 32.10 0.46
N ILE A 105 3.57 32.47 -0.35
CA ILE A 105 4.37 33.70 -0.16
C ILE A 105 3.57 34.92 -0.63
N GLU A 106 2.64 34.78 -1.57
CA GLU A 106 1.78 35.86 -2.08
C GLU A 106 0.58 36.22 -1.18
N ASN A 107 0.11 35.30 -0.32
CA ASN A 107 -1.17 35.46 0.40
C ASN A 107 -1.07 35.95 1.86
N ASN A 108 0.11 36.36 2.33
CA ASN A 108 0.24 37.13 3.56
C ASN A 108 0.72 38.57 3.25
N PRO A 109 -0.18 39.45 2.77
CA PRO A 109 0.17 40.78 2.27
C PRO A 109 0.64 41.77 3.36
N ASP A 110 0.58 41.40 4.64
CA ASP A 110 0.99 42.26 5.76
C ASP A 110 2.18 41.73 6.58
N ALA A 111 2.80 40.62 6.20
CA ALA A 111 4.08 40.21 6.79
C ALA A 111 5.22 40.66 5.88
N ASP A 112 5.66 41.89 6.10
CA ASP A 112 6.74 42.58 5.38
C ASP A 112 7.87 41.63 4.91
N PRO A 113 7.86 41.26 3.62
CA PRO A 113 8.84 40.34 3.05
C PRO A 113 10.19 41.02 2.78
N GLU A 114 10.28 42.36 2.85
CA GLU A 114 11.57 43.06 2.82
C GLU A 114 12.29 42.94 4.18
N ALA A 115 11.57 42.85 5.30
CA ALA A 115 12.18 42.69 6.62
C ALA A 115 12.84 41.30 6.85
N ARG A 116 12.43 40.25 6.12
CA ARG A 116 12.91 38.86 6.36
C ARG A 116 14.12 38.44 5.54
N THR A 117 14.31 39.00 4.35
CA THR A 117 15.48 38.69 3.50
C THR A 117 16.48 39.83 3.42
N SER A 118 16.07 41.07 3.71
CA SER A 118 16.97 42.24 3.72
C SER A 118 17.84 42.35 4.98
N ALA A 119 17.46 41.69 6.09
CA ALA A 119 18.24 41.68 7.33
C ALA A 119 19.48 40.75 7.31
N LEU A 120 19.61 39.85 6.33
CA LEU A 120 20.80 39.01 6.12
C LEU A 120 21.66 39.46 4.92
N ALA A 121 21.21 40.47 4.17
CA ALA A 121 21.91 41.02 3.00
C ALA A 121 22.67 42.33 3.29
N GLY A 122 22.60 42.82 4.54
CA GLY A 122 23.21 44.10 4.94
C GLY A 122 24.66 43.98 5.40
N LYS A 123 25.59 43.81 4.44
CA LYS A 123 27.06 44.08 4.47
C LYS A 123 27.91 42.95 3.84
N GLU A 124 27.66 42.59 2.59
CA GLU A 124 28.71 42.04 1.70
C GLU A 124 29.12 43.06 0.62
N ALA A 125 28.87 44.35 0.88
CA ALA A 125 29.31 45.45 0.04
C ALA A 125 30.73 45.87 0.42
N SER A 126 31.71 45.14 -0.09
CA SER A 126 33.00 45.63 -0.62
C SER A 126 34.11 44.60 -0.42
N ASP A 127 34.17 43.62 -1.33
CA ASP A 127 35.47 43.04 -1.68
C ASP A 127 35.50 42.95 -3.20
N GLY A 128 35.98 44.05 -3.80
CA GLY A 128 36.36 44.07 -5.20
C GLY A 128 37.59 43.20 -5.42
N PHE A 129 37.85 42.83 -6.68
CA PHE A 129 39.06 42.08 -7.07
C PHE A 129 40.33 42.63 -6.40
N PHE A 130 40.47 43.97 -6.37
CA PHE A 130 41.64 44.64 -5.81
C PHE A 130 41.74 44.61 -4.30
N GLN A 131 40.63 44.49 -3.58
CA GLN A 131 40.65 44.41 -2.11
C GLN A 131 41.01 43.00 -1.64
N ASN A 132 40.61 42.01 -2.43
CA ASN A 132 41.09 40.63 -2.30
C ASN A 132 42.59 40.53 -2.63
N PHE A 133 43.02 41.21 -3.68
CA PHE A 133 44.43 41.31 -4.08
C PHE A 133 45.29 42.04 -3.04
N GLU A 134 44.80 43.13 -2.47
CA GLU A 134 45.45 43.89 -1.39
C GLU A 134 45.60 43.04 -0.13
N SER A 135 44.58 42.26 0.22
CA SER A 135 44.64 41.32 1.35
C SER A 135 45.65 40.19 1.13
N ALA A 136 45.77 39.68 -0.09
CA ALA A 136 46.78 38.68 -0.46
C ALA A 136 48.21 39.23 -0.34
N LEU A 137 48.43 40.49 -0.75
CA LEU A 137 49.72 41.19 -0.60
C LEU A 137 50.14 41.36 0.87
N HIS A 138 49.20 41.38 1.81
CA HIS A 138 49.50 41.48 3.25
C HIS A 138 49.67 40.11 3.94
N GLY A 139 49.26 39.01 3.30
CA GLY A 139 49.19 37.67 3.90
C GLY A 139 50.27 36.67 3.45
N GLU A 140 50.81 36.82 2.25
CA GLU A 140 51.85 35.95 1.68
C GLU A 140 53.19 36.69 1.54
N ASP A 141 54.29 35.94 1.37
CA ASP A 141 55.62 36.54 1.12
C ASP A 141 55.55 37.39 -0.17
N LEU A 142 55.68 38.71 0.00
CA LEU A 142 55.49 39.72 -1.05
C LEU A 142 56.23 39.42 -2.37
N ARG A 143 57.32 38.66 -2.30
CA ARG A 143 58.14 38.26 -3.46
C ARG A 143 57.42 37.30 -4.40
N ASP A 144 56.74 36.30 -3.87
CA ASP A 144 56.09 35.26 -4.68
C ASP A 144 54.85 35.84 -5.39
N VAL A 145 54.10 36.67 -4.65
CA VAL A 145 52.95 37.40 -5.19
C VAL A 145 53.41 38.41 -6.25
N ALA A 146 54.51 39.13 -6.02
CA ALA A 146 55.04 40.09 -6.99
C ALA A 146 55.55 39.41 -8.29
N GLU A 147 56.23 38.26 -8.22
CA GLU A 147 56.67 37.54 -9.42
C GLU A 147 55.48 37.02 -10.25
N GLU A 148 54.44 36.51 -9.59
CA GLU A 148 53.22 36.04 -10.25
C GLU A 148 52.44 37.19 -10.93
N ILE A 149 52.39 38.37 -10.28
CA ILE A 149 51.76 39.58 -10.83
C ILE A 149 52.55 40.15 -12.02
N ILE A 150 53.88 40.05 -12.00
CA ILE A 150 54.72 40.55 -13.09
C ILE A 150 54.52 39.71 -14.35
N HIS A 151 54.20 38.42 -14.21
CA HIS A 151 54.05 37.49 -15.34
C HIS A 151 52.61 37.37 -15.83
N GLU A 152 51.60 37.57 -14.97
CA GLU A 152 50.20 37.49 -15.36
C GLU A 152 49.56 38.86 -15.64
N ASP A 153 48.78 38.93 -16.71
CA ASP A 153 47.95 40.11 -17.00
C ASP A 153 46.84 40.27 -15.95
N ILE A 154 47.02 41.23 -15.05
CA ILE A 154 46.07 41.59 -13.97
C ILE A 154 44.64 41.76 -14.51
N LEU A 155 44.50 42.28 -15.72
CA LEU A 155 43.21 42.53 -16.37
C LEU A 155 42.52 41.21 -16.75
N ARG A 156 43.28 40.19 -17.15
CA ARG A 156 42.78 38.83 -17.40
C ARG A 156 42.33 38.18 -16.10
N ARG A 157 43.11 38.28 -15.01
CA ARG A 157 42.75 37.77 -13.67
C ARG A 157 41.48 38.42 -13.13
N MET A 158 41.34 39.74 -13.27
CA MET A 158 40.14 40.48 -12.87
C MET A 158 38.89 40.02 -13.65
N LYS A 159 39.00 39.86 -14.98
CA LYS A 159 37.90 39.35 -15.81
C LYS A 159 37.49 37.94 -15.41
N GLN A 160 38.47 37.07 -15.12
CA GLN A 160 38.20 35.71 -14.66
C GLN A 160 37.51 35.72 -13.29
N PHE A 161 37.98 36.52 -12.34
CA PHE A 161 37.35 36.67 -11.02
C PHE A 161 35.87 37.09 -11.14
N HIS A 162 35.56 38.09 -11.97
CA HIS A 162 34.18 38.52 -12.18
C HIS A 162 33.34 37.49 -12.94
N ALA A 163 33.92 36.81 -13.94
CA ALA A 163 33.23 35.74 -14.67
C ALA A 163 32.88 34.55 -13.76
N GLU A 164 33.75 34.20 -12.82
CA GLU A 164 33.49 33.13 -11.85
C GLU A 164 32.56 33.56 -10.71
N ARG A 165 32.62 34.83 -10.30
CA ARG A 165 31.65 35.43 -9.38
C ARG A 165 30.25 35.45 -9.98
N GLN A 166 30.11 35.75 -11.27
CA GLN A 166 28.84 35.64 -11.99
C GLN A 166 28.32 34.20 -12.07
N LYS A 167 29.20 33.20 -12.00
CA LYS A 167 28.84 31.78 -11.87
C LYS A 167 28.48 31.38 -10.44
N GLY A 168 28.42 32.32 -9.50
CA GLY A 168 28.07 32.07 -8.09
C GLY A 168 29.19 31.46 -7.26
N LYS A 169 30.43 31.42 -7.75
CA LYS A 169 31.56 30.96 -6.92
C LYS A 169 31.89 32.03 -5.87
N THR A 170 31.80 31.67 -4.60
CA THR A 170 32.23 32.52 -3.48
C THR A 170 33.74 32.40 -3.29
N TYR A 171 34.46 33.51 -3.41
CA TYR A 171 35.89 33.59 -3.10
C TYR A 171 36.07 34.05 -1.67
N TYR A 172 36.98 33.40 -0.93
CA TYR A 172 37.29 33.78 0.43
C TYR A 172 38.62 34.54 0.44
N VAL A 173 38.56 35.81 0.84
CA VAL A 173 39.69 36.76 0.79
C VAL A 173 40.79 36.44 1.79
N SER A 174 40.46 35.75 2.89
CA SER A 174 41.43 35.37 3.91
C SER A 174 41.20 33.95 4.40
N GLN A 175 42.26 33.32 4.90
CA GLN A 175 42.19 32.02 5.56
C GLN A 175 41.19 32.03 6.73
N ALA A 176 41.05 33.16 7.43
CA ALA A 176 40.07 33.34 8.51
C ALA A 176 38.63 33.31 8.00
N HIS A 177 38.33 34.00 6.89
CA HIS A 177 37.00 33.99 6.26
C HIS A 177 36.65 32.60 5.72
N LEU A 178 37.60 31.92 5.07
CA LEU A 178 37.43 30.55 4.60
C LEU A 178 37.12 29.60 5.77
N LYS A 179 37.88 29.68 6.86
CA LYS A 179 37.66 28.86 8.06
C LYS A 179 36.27 29.10 8.66
N LYS A 180 35.83 30.36 8.75
CA LYS A 180 34.50 30.71 9.25
C LYS A 180 33.39 30.15 8.35
N ALA A 181 33.54 30.27 7.03
CA ALA A 181 32.57 29.74 6.08
C ALA A 181 32.52 28.21 6.08
N LEU A 182 33.68 27.54 6.16
CA LEU A 182 33.75 26.09 6.34
C LEU A 182 33.05 25.66 7.63
N GLN A 183 33.28 26.35 8.75
CA GLN A 183 32.58 26.07 10.00
C GLN A 183 31.06 26.29 9.89
N ALA A 184 30.61 27.33 9.18
CA ALA A 184 29.20 27.58 8.93
C ALA A 184 28.57 26.47 8.07
N LYS A 185 29.23 26.06 6.98
CA LYS A 185 28.79 24.94 6.14
C LYS A 185 28.78 23.63 6.90
N LEU A 186 29.78 23.36 7.73
CA LEU A 186 29.82 22.17 8.59
C LEU A 186 28.65 22.17 9.59
N LYS A 187 28.32 23.31 10.19
CA LYS A 187 27.15 23.45 11.07
C LYS A 187 25.84 23.18 10.31
N ALA A 188 25.69 23.73 9.11
CA ALA A 188 24.52 23.50 8.26
C ALA A 188 24.38 22.02 7.85
N LEU A 189 25.49 21.36 7.51
CA LEU A 189 25.50 19.93 7.21
C LEU A 189 25.10 19.10 8.43
N LYS A 190 25.58 19.44 9.64
CA LYS A 190 25.16 18.78 10.88
C LYS A 190 23.67 18.93 11.15
N THR A 191 23.09 20.11 10.92
CA THR A 191 21.64 20.30 11.08
C THR A 191 20.84 19.48 10.07
N LEU A 192 21.32 19.37 8.83
CA LEU A 192 20.69 18.52 7.81
C LEU A 192 20.81 17.03 8.14
N GLU A 193 21.95 16.60 8.66
CA GLU A 193 22.16 15.22 9.12
C GLU A 193 21.18 14.84 10.25
N HIS A 194 20.99 15.72 11.23
CA HIS A 194 20.00 15.51 12.29
C HIS A 194 18.57 15.43 11.75
N ALA A 195 18.16 16.36 10.88
CA ALA A 195 16.83 16.33 10.27
C ALA A 195 16.61 15.06 9.44
N TRP A 196 17.64 14.60 8.72
CA TRP A 196 17.59 13.34 7.97
C TRP A 196 17.44 12.13 8.90
N LEU A 197 18.17 12.08 10.03
CA LEU A 197 18.04 11.01 11.01
C LEU A 197 16.64 10.94 11.63
N GLU A 198 16.04 12.09 11.95
CA GLU A 198 14.66 12.17 12.44
C GLU A 198 13.67 11.60 11.41
N LYS A 199 13.78 12.01 10.15
CA LYS A 199 12.93 11.46 9.07
C LYS A 199 13.14 9.98 8.84
N LYS A 200 14.37 9.48 8.97
CA LYS A 200 14.66 8.06 8.90
C LYS A 200 14.00 7.28 10.05
N GLN A 201 13.98 7.85 11.25
CA GLN A 201 13.29 7.27 12.40
C GLN A 201 11.77 7.26 12.22
N GLU A 202 11.18 8.35 11.72
CA GLU A 202 9.76 8.42 11.38
C GLU A 202 9.38 7.35 10.35
N LEU A 203 10.16 7.21 9.27
CA LEU A 203 9.94 6.17 8.25
C LEU A 203 10.03 4.75 8.84
N SER A 204 10.98 4.52 9.75
CA SER A 204 11.10 3.24 10.45
C SER A 204 9.86 2.94 11.29
N SER A 205 9.30 3.93 11.99
CA SER A 205 8.07 3.77 12.77
C SER A 205 6.86 3.49 11.89
N LEU A 206 6.74 4.19 10.75
CA LEU A 206 5.66 3.97 9.79
C LEU A 206 5.74 2.57 9.17
N SER A 207 6.95 2.10 8.84
CA SER A 207 7.17 0.73 8.33
C SER A 207 6.69 -0.33 9.32
N GLN A 208 7.01 -0.17 10.62
CA GLN A 208 6.52 -1.08 11.66
C GLN A 208 5.00 -1.06 11.80
N MET A 209 4.36 0.11 11.69
CA MET A 209 2.91 0.21 11.72
C MET A 209 2.25 -0.48 10.52
N ILE A 210 2.85 -0.36 9.33
CA ILE A 210 2.39 -1.05 8.11
C ILE A 210 2.46 -2.56 8.32
N GLU A 211 3.59 -3.10 8.81
CA GLU A 211 3.74 -4.53 9.09
C GLU A 211 2.66 -5.06 10.07
N VAL A 212 2.33 -4.29 11.11
CA VAL A 212 1.27 -4.65 12.07
C VAL A 212 -0.11 -4.68 11.38
N GLN A 213 -0.40 -3.71 10.51
CA GLN A 213 -1.67 -3.65 9.79
C GLN A 213 -1.79 -4.78 8.76
N GLU A 214 -0.72 -5.11 8.04
CA GLU A 214 -0.67 -6.25 7.12
C GLU A 214 -0.97 -7.56 7.87
N HIS A 215 -0.36 -7.76 9.03
CA HIS A 215 -0.65 -8.93 9.87
C HIS A 215 -2.13 -9.00 10.32
N GLN A 216 -2.74 -7.86 10.64
CA GLN A 216 -4.17 -7.80 10.98
C GLN A 216 -5.06 -8.14 9.79
N ILE A 217 -4.72 -7.66 8.59
CA ILE A 217 -5.44 -7.99 7.35
C ILE A 217 -5.36 -9.49 7.08
N ASP A 218 -4.18 -10.10 7.24
CA ASP A 218 -4.00 -11.53 7.07
C ASP A 218 -4.85 -12.34 8.06
N LYS A 219 -4.86 -11.91 9.33
CA LYS A 219 -5.70 -12.52 10.37
C LYS A 219 -7.19 -12.47 9.99
N HIS A 220 -7.72 -11.30 9.63
CA HIS A 220 -9.13 -11.17 9.25
C HIS A 220 -9.48 -11.90 7.95
N THR A 221 -8.53 -12.01 7.03
CA THR A 221 -8.69 -12.79 5.80
C THR A 221 -8.85 -14.28 6.11
N LEU A 222 -8.10 -14.81 7.09
CA LEU A 222 -8.25 -16.18 7.56
C LEU A 222 -9.61 -16.41 8.24
N GLU A 223 -10.01 -15.52 9.14
CA GLU A 223 -11.32 -15.57 9.80
C GLU A 223 -12.47 -15.55 8.77
N LEU A 224 -12.39 -14.68 7.77
CA LEU A 224 -13.40 -14.60 6.70
C LEU A 224 -13.46 -15.89 5.87
N LYS A 225 -12.30 -16.48 5.54
CA LYS A 225 -12.25 -17.76 4.81
C LYS A 225 -12.90 -18.89 5.60
N GLU A 226 -12.70 -18.91 6.92
CA GLU A 226 -13.33 -19.88 7.80
C GLU A 226 -14.86 -19.70 7.83
N LEU A 227 -15.33 -18.46 7.99
CA LEU A 227 -16.76 -18.15 7.97
C LEU A 227 -17.41 -18.51 6.62
N LEU A 228 -16.74 -18.23 5.50
CA LEU A 228 -17.22 -18.60 4.17
C LEU A 228 -17.27 -20.13 3.98
N ALA A 229 -16.31 -20.86 4.55
CA ALA A 229 -16.36 -22.31 4.58
C ALA A 229 -17.58 -22.78 5.36
N GLN A 230 -17.78 -22.31 6.59
CA GLN A 230 -18.95 -22.65 7.43
C GLN A 230 -20.27 -22.32 6.74
N TYR A 231 -20.38 -21.15 6.09
CA TYR A 231 -21.57 -20.76 5.34
C TYR A 231 -21.84 -21.71 4.17
N LYS A 232 -20.81 -22.08 3.40
CA LYS A 232 -20.94 -23.03 2.29
C LYS A 232 -21.46 -24.38 2.80
N GLN A 233 -20.95 -24.84 3.94
CA GLN A 233 -21.38 -26.10 4.56
C GLN A 233 -22.85 -26.04 5.00
N ALA A 234 -23.24 -24.98 5.73
CA ALA A 234 -24.62 -24.76 6.14
C ALA A 234 -25.57 -24.66 4.92
N SER A 235 -25.15 -23.94 3.87
CA SER A 235 -25.94 -23.78 2.66
C SER A 235 -26.18 -25.10 1.93
N ILE A 236 -25.20 -26.02 1.91
CA ILE A 236 -25.38 -27.36 1.32
C ILE A 236 -26.39 -28.17 2.15
N LEU A 237 -26.30 -28.11 3.48
CA LEU A 237 -27.22 -28.82 4.37
C LEU A 237 -28.67 -28.32 4.26
N GLU A 238 -28.86 -27.01 4.11
CA GLU A 238 -30.17 -26.36 4.01
C GLU A 238 -30.74 -26.35 2.58
N SER A 239 -29.93 -26.67 1.57
CA SER A 239 -30.39 -26.71 0.19
C SER A 239 -31.54 -27.70 0.03
N ARG A 240 -32.65 -27.22 -0.54
CA ARG A 240 -33.85 -28.02 -0.76
C ARG A 240 -33.91 -28.48 -2.21
N THR A 241 -34.20 -29.76 -2.38
CA THR A 241 -34.42 -30.38 -3.68
C THR A 241 -35.90 -30.24 -4.07
N PRO A 242 -36.22 -30.15 -5.38
CA PRO A 242 -37.61 -30.20 -5.84
C PRO A 242 -38.31 -31.49 -5.39
N ASP A 243 -39.64 -31.47 -5.28
CA ASP A 243 -40.43 -32.63 -4.84
C ASP A 243 -40.21 -33.90 -5.67
N GLU A 244 -39.90 -33.73 -6.97
CA GLU A 244 -39.58 -34.82 -7.90
C GLU A 244 -38.25 -35.52 -7.56
N HIS A 245 -37.37 -34.84 -6.84
CA HIS A 245 -36.06 -35.32 -6.38
C HIS A 245 -36.01 -35.48 -4.86
N ALA A 246 -37.16 -35.46 -4.17
CA ALA A 246 -37.22 -35.76 -2.75
C ALA A 246 -36.95 -37.25 -2.51
N PHE A 247 -36.19 -37.56 -1.46
CA PHE A 247 -35.95 -38.94 -1.07
C PHE A 247 -37.18 -39.49 -0.33
N LEU A 248 -37.76 -40.59 -0.82
CA LEU A 248 -38.92 -41.23 -0.20
C LEU A 248 -38.46 -42.34 0.75
N CYS A 249 -38.61 -42.12 2.05
CA CYS A 249 -38.37 -43.12 3.08
C CYS A 249 -39.44 -44.22 3.06
N LYS A 250 -39.11 -45.41 3.59
CA LYS A 250 -40.03 -46.57 3.66
C LYS A 250 -41.29 -46.32 4.48
N ASP A 251 -41.23 -45.39 5.43
CA ASP A 251 -42.34 -44.95 6.25
C ASP A 251 -43.24 -43.89 5.56
N GLY A 252 -42.93 -43.54 4.31
CA GLY A 252 -43.67 -42.57 3.51
C GLY A 252 -43.23 -41.11 3.70
N ARG A 253 -42.25 -40.83 4.58
CA ARG A 253 -41.69 -39.47 4.71
C ARG A 253 -40.89 -39.09 3.48
N LYS A 254 -41.00 -37.82 3.07
CA LYS A 254 -40.20 -37.24 1.99
C LYS A 254 -39.13 -36.34 2.60
N LEU A 255 -37.88 -36.54 2.21
CA LEU A 255 -36.75 -35.71 2.62
C LEU A 255 -36.30 -34.87 1.43
N GLN A 256 -36.35 -33.54 1.58
CA GLN A 256 -35.97 -32.57 0.57
C GLN A 256 -34.57 -32.01 0.79
N SER A 257 -33.99 -32.17 1.99
CA SER A 257 -32.68 -31.60 2.32
C SER A 257 -31.82 -32.59 3.11
N LEU A 258 -30.50 -32.37 3.11
CA LEU A 258 -29.56 -33.15 3.92
C LEU A 258 -29.77 -32.88 5.42
N LEU A 259 -30.26 -31.70 5.78
CA LEU A 259 -30.66 -31.38 7.16
C LEU A 259 -31.81 -32.26 7.63
N GLU A 260 -32.86 -32.42 6.82
CA GLU A 260 -33.98 -33.32 7.10
C GLU A 260 -33.52 -34.78 7.18
N LEU A 261 -32.61 -35.20 6.29
CA LEU A 261 -31.99 -36.53 6.38
C LEU A 261 -31.25 -36.72 7.70
N ARG A 262 -30.43 -35.75 8.12
CA ARG A 262 -29.71 -35.81 9.39
C ARG A 262 -30.66 -35.93 10.58
N GLN A 263 -31.74 -35.16 10.59
CA GLN A 263 -32.78 -35.24 11.63
C GLN A 263 -33.49 -36.60 11.60
N ALA A 264 -33.82 -37.11 10.42
CA ALA A 264 -34.46 -38.42 10.26
C ALA A 264 -33.56 -39.55 10.79
N LEU A 265 -32.27 -39.54 10.46
CA LEU A 265 -31.29 -40.52 10.93
C LEU A 265 -31.13 -40.50 12.46
N LEU A 266 -31.22 -39.32 13.08
CA LEU A 266 -31.08 -39.16 14.54
C LEU A 266 -32.28 -39.77 15.31
N HIS A 267 -33.48 -39.72 14.73
CA HIS A 267 -34.71 -40.09 15.43
C HIS A 267 -35.32 -41.43 15.00
N ALA A 268 -34.96 -41.97 13.83
CA ALA A 268 -35.53 -43.21 13.32
C ALA A 268 -34.71 -44.44 13.73
N PRO A 269 -35.37 -45.60 13.93
CA PRO A 269 -34.69 -46.85 14.29
C PRO A 269 -33.78 -47.34 13.17
N GLU A 270 -32.66 -47.96 13.53
CA GLU A 270 -31.62 -48.44 12.60
C GLU A 270 -32.16 -49.41 11.55
N ASP A 271 -33.17 -50.22 11.91
CA ASP A 271 -33.82 -51.18 11.01
C ASP A 271 -34.47 -50.53 9.78
N LEU A 272 -34.89 -49.26 9.88
CA LEU A 272 -35.49 -48.52 8.77
C LEU A 272 -34.45 -48.16 7.69
N TRP A 273 -33.17 -48.10 8.08
CA TRP A 273 -32.08 -47.60 7.24
C TRP A 273 -31.20 -48.70 6.67
N LYS A 274 -31.17 -49.90 7.29
CA LYS A 274 -30.33 -51.03 6.85
C LYS A 274 -30.45 -51.31 5.36
N ASP A 275 -31.67 -51.20 4.84
CA ASP A 275 -31.94 -51.50 3.43
C ASP A 275 -31.48 -50.40 2.44
N HIS A 276 -30.99 -49.27 2.93
CA HIS A 276 -30.39 -48.20 2.10
C HIS A 276 -28.86 -48.27 2.07
N PHE A 277 -28.27 -49.13 2.90
CA PHE A 277 -26.83 -49.40 2.97
C PHE A 277 -26.56 -50.84 2.51
N HIS A 278 -26.72 -51.12 1.21
CA HIS A 278 -26.51 -52.47 0.66
C HIS A 278 -25.16 -52.59 -0.04
N GLY A 279 -24.19 -53.20 0.63
CA GLY A 279 -22.90 -53.57 0.05
C GLY A 279 -22.14 -52.37 -0.49
N GLU A 280 -21.97 -52.30 -1.81
CA GLU A 280 -21.24 -51.23 -2.52
C GLU A 280 -22.13 -50.04 -2.90
N SER A 281 -23.45 -50.11 -2.69
CA SER A 281 -24.40 -49.07 -3.09
C SER A 281 -25.07 -48.43 -1.88
N ASN A 282 -24.80 -47.14 -1.68
CA ASN A 282 -25.48 -46.29 -0.71
C ASN A 282 -26.53 -45.43 -1.43
N ASP A 283 -27.81 -45.66 -1.15
CA ASP A 283 -28.90 -44.94 -1.82
C ASP A 283 -28.85 -43.43 -1.55
N PHE A 284 -28.37 -43.01 -0.38
CA PHE A 284 -28.19 -41.60 -0.03
C PHE A 284 -27.09 -40.94 -0.85
N ALA A 285 -26.02 -41.67 -1.18
CA ALA A 285 -24.96 -41.16 -2.04
C ALA A 285 -25.47 -40.90 -3.45
N ARG A 286 -26.22 -41.86 -4.01
CA ARG A 286 -26.86 -41.73 -5.32
C ARG A 286 -27.89 -40.59 -5.33
N TRP A 287 -28.71 -40.49 -4.29
CA TRP A 287 -29.65 -39.39 -4.13
C TRP A 287 -28.92 -38.05 -4.08
N ALA A 288 -27.86 -37.93 -3.28
CA ALA A 288 -27.11 -36.69 -3.17
C ALA A 288 -26.48 -36.27 -4.50
N GLN A 289 -25.95 -37.24 -5.27
CA GLN A 289 -25.40 -37.00 -6.60
C GLN A 289 -26.46 -36.47 -7.58
N VAL A 290 -27.66 -37.05 -7.59
CA VAL A 290 -28.73 -36.65 -8.51
C VAL A 290 -29.37 -35.34 -8.09
N ALA A 291 -29.69 -35.19 -6.81
CA ALA A 291 -30.50 -34.10 -6.31
C ALA A 291 -29.70 -32.81 -6.09
N PHE A 292 -28.44 -32.90 -5.64
CA PHE A 292 -27.56 -31.74 -5.41
C PHE A 292 -26.51 -31.54 -6.50
N LYS A 293 -26.33 -32.51 -7.42
CA LYS A 293 -25.31 -32.50 -8.48
C LYS A 293 -23.88 -32.33 -7.96
N ASP A 294 -23.63 -32.69 -6.69
CA ASP A 294 -22.32 -32.61 -6.04
C ASP A 294 -21.69 -34.01 -5.95
N VAL A 295 -20.75 -34.28 -6.87
CA VAL A 295 -20.05 -35.56 -6.94
C VAL A 295 -19.18 -35.78 -5.69
N ALA A 296 -18.49 -34.75 -5.21
CA ALA A 296 -17.61 -34.87 -4.06
C ALA A 296 -18.39 -35.15 -2.76
N LEU A 297 -19.55 -34.52 -2.61
CA LEU A 297 -20.48 -34.84 -1.53
C LEU A 297 -20.96 -36.29 -1.64
N SER A 298 -21.34 -36.74 -2.83
CA SER A 298 -21.81 -38.12 -3.05
C SER A 298 -20.75 -39.16 -2.73
N GLU A 299 -19.49 -38.90 -3.08
CA GLU A 299 -18.35 -39.78 -2.76
C GLU A 299 -18.12 -39.86 -1.26
N LYS A 300 -18.18 -38.73 -0.55
CA LYS A 300 -18.07 -38.70 0.92
C LYS A 300 -19.20 -39.51 1.56
N ILE A 301 -20.45 -39.27 1.17
CA ILE A 301 -21.62 -39.99 1.69
C ILE A 301 -21.54 -41.48 1.35
N GLY A 302 -21.06 -41.83 0.15
CA GLY A 302 -20.92 -43.20 -0.32
C GLY A 302 -19.97 -44.06 0.49
N SER A 303 -19.04 -43.45 1.23
CA SER A 303 -18.14 -44.18 2.14
C SER A 303 -18.82 -44.68 3.42
N ALA A 304 -20.00 -44.17 3.79
CA ALA A 304 -20.72 -44.60 4.98
C ALA A 304 -21.40 -45.96 4.78
N ARG A 305 -21.15 -46.88 5.71
CA ARG A 305 -21.73 -48.24 5.74
C ARG A 305 -22.94 -48.38 6.64
N ASP A 306 -23.09 -47.46 7.59
CA ASP A 306 -24.21 -47.44 8.53
C ASP A 306 -24.74 -46.01 8.76
N SER A 307 -25.88 -45.93 9.45
CA SER A 307 -26.51 -44.66 9.80
C SER A 307 -25.60 -43.77 10.66
N LYS A 308 -24.77 -44.37 11.53
CA LYS A 308 -23.90 -43.64 12.47
C LYS A 308 -22.71 -43.00 11.77
N GLU A 309 -22.08 -43.71 10.86
CA GLU A 309 -21.03 -43.22 9.97
C GLU A 309 -21.57 -42.10 9.09
N LEU A 310 -22.77 -42.29 8.52
CA LEU A 310 -23.40 -41.23 7.71
C LEU A 310 -23.67 -39.98 8.55
N LEU A 311 -24.18 -40.13 9.77
CA LEU A 311 -24.44 -39.00 10.67
C LEU A 311 -23.12 -38.30 11.09
N SER A 312 -22.04 -39.05 11.26
CA SER A 312 -20.69 -38.52 11.49
C SER A 312 -20.17 -37.73 10.28
N ILE A 313 -20.41 -38.22 9.06
CA ILE A 313 -20.04 -37.51 7.82
C ILE A 313 -20.87 -36.23 7.68
N LEU A 314 -22.20 -36.30 7.84
CA LEU A 314 -23.09 -35.14 7.78
C LEU A 314 -22.84 -34.10 8.90
N GLY A 315 -22.27 -34.53 10.03
CA GLY A 315 -21.85 -33.64 11.12
C GLY A 315 -20.50 -32.97 10.90
N LYS A 316 -19.67 -33.51 10.01
CA LYS A 316 -18.36 -32.95 9.61
C LYS A 316 -18.43 -32.16 8.30
N LEU A 317 -19.52 -32.32 7.55
CA LEU A 317 -19.81 -31.55 6.36
C LEU A 317 -19.94 -30.09 6.70
#